data_AF-A0A2N2XYI6-F1
#
_entry.id   AF-A0A2N2XYI6-F1
#
_cell.length_a   1.000
_cell.length_b   1.000
_cell.length_c   1.000
_cell.angle_alpha   90.00
_cell.angle_beta   90.00
_cell.angle_gamma   90.00
#
_symmetry.space_group_name_H-M   'P 1'
#
loop_
_entity.id
_entity.type
_entity.pdbx_description
1 polymer ?
#
loop_
_entity_poly.entity_id
_entity_poly.type
_entity_poly.pdbx_seq_one_letter_code
_entity_poly.pdbx_strand_id
1 'polypeptide(L)'
;MQRLLLVLTFLLIAFGAISQNIDRYAVDGELYFKMKDQVSLNIQMNKGVADLDDFSFLKNKKETYELTDVRNTFWQTSDSRLQRVYRLKFNAYEKAEQLMSELKNDPNIEYVEKVPFFRVSFNPNDANYNS
;
A
#
# COMPACT_ATOMS: atom_id res chain seq x y z
N MET A 1 15.48 45.79 -0.73
CA MET A 1 15.78 44.63 0.17
C MET A 1 14.52 43.85 0.54
N GLN A 2 13.53 44.44 1.24
CA GLN A 2 12.34 43.70 1.71
C GLN A 2 11.49 43.05 0.61
N ARG A 3 11.29 43.71 -0.54
CA ARG A 3 10.55 43.15 -1.68
C ARG A 3 11.27 41.94 -2.31
N LEU A 4 12.60 41.95 -2.32
CA LEU A 4 13.42 40.83 -2.79
C LEU A 4 13.33 39.65 -1.81
N LEU A 5 13.33 39.94 -0.51
CA LEU A 5 13.20 38.94 0.54
C LEU A 5 11.86 38.19 0.45
N LEU A 6 10.75 38.91 0.27
CA LEU A 6 9.41 38.33 0.11
C LEU A 6 9.30 37.41 -1.11
N VAL A 7 9.89 37.82 -2.25
CA VAL A 7 9.93 36.98 -3.45
C VAL A 7 10.75 35.71 -3.21
N LEU A 8 11.88 35.82 -2.50
CA LEU A 8 12.73 34.68 -2.16
C LEU A 8 12.00 33.69 -1.23
N THR A 9 11.27 34.19 -0.24
CA THR A 9 10.47 33.36 0.68
C THR A 9 9.33 32.66 -0.07
N PHE A 10 8.66 33.35 -0.98
CA PHE A 10 7.59 32.76 -1.78
C PHE A 10 8.11 31.67 -2.74
N LEU A 11 9.29 31.88 -3.32
CA LEU A 11 9.96 30.86 -4.16
C LEU A 11 10.27 29.59 -3.35
N LEU A 12 10.82 29.74 -2.14
CA LEU A 12 11.18 28.60 -1.29
C LEU A 12 9.98 27.76 -0.85
N ILE A 13 8.82 28.39 -0.60
CA ILE A 13 7.57 27.68 -0.26
C ILE A 13 7.04 26.89 -1.47
N ALA A 14 7.13 27.46 -2.67
CA ALA A 14 6.64 26.81 -3.89
C ALA A 14 7.40 25.52 -4.24
N PHE A 15 8.70 25.43 -3.93
CA PHE A 15 9.49 24.21 -4.17
C PHE A 15 9.24 23.10 -3.12
N GLY A 16 8.86 23.45 -1.89
CA GLY A 16 8.58 22.47 -0.84
C GLY A 16 7.31 21.65 -1.06
N ALA A 17 6.39 22.12 -1.92
CA ALA A 17 5.10 21.49 -2.18
C ALA A 17 5.16 20.35 -3.22
N ILE A 18 6.32 20.11 -3.85
CA ILE A 18 6.48 19.12 -4.93
C ILE A 18 7.50 18.05 -4.49
N SER A 19 7.12 17.23 -3.52
CA SER A 19 7.85 15.98 -3.23
C SER A 19 7.07 14.80 -3.79
N GLN A 20 7.44 14.35 -4.99
CA GLN A 20 6.93 13.09 -5.54
C GLN A 20 7.73 11.94 -4.92
N ASN A 21 7.10 11.16 -4.04
CA ASN A 21 7.74 10.04 -3.35
C ASN A 21 7.55 8.74 -4.16
N ILE A 22 8.12 8.71 -5.37
CA ILE A 22 8.05 7.51 -6.24
C ILE A 22 9.06 6.49 -5.73
N ASP A 23 8.55 5.38 -5.20
CA ASP A 23 9.37 4.25 -4.78
C ASP A 23 9.51 3.26 -5.95
N ARG A 24 10.68 3.28 -6.60
CA ARG A 24 10.98 2.38 -7.74
C ARG A 24 11.00 0.89 -7.38
N TYR A 25 10.94 0.55 -6.10
CA TYR A 25 10.92 -0.80 -5.57
C TYR A 25 9.55 -1.20 -5.04
N ALA A 26 8.53 -0.36 -5.22
CA ALA A 26 7.15 -0.63 -4.83
C ALA A 26 6.22 -0.71 -6.04
N VAL A 27 5.13 -1.46 -5.89
CA VAL A 27 4.00 -1.46 -6.82
C VAL A 27 3.12 -0.26 -6.49
N ASP A 28 2.88 0.59 -7.48
CA ASP A 28 1.94 1.70 -7.32
C ASP A 28 0.51 1.19 -7.08
N GLY A 29 -0.21 1.85 -6.18
CA GLY A 29 -1.61 1.51 -5.88
C GLY A 29 -1.81 0.27 -5.01
N GLU A 30 -0.76 -0.21 -4.34
CA GLU A 30 -0.87 -1.38 -3.50
C GLU A 30 -0.13 -1.29 -2.16
N LEU A 31 -0.79 -1.76 -1.11
CA LEU A 31 -0.22 -1.87 0.24
C LEU A 31 -0.49 -3.26 0.81
N TYR A 32 0.45 -3.77 1.59
CA TYR A 32 0.16 -4.83 2.56
C TYR A 32 -0.20 -4.21 3.91
N PHE A 33 -1.19 -4.79 4.58
CA PHE A 33 -1.43 -4.55 6.00
C PHE A 33 -1.65 -5.87 6.72
N LYS A 34 -1.21 -5.94 7.98
CA LYS A 34 -1.47 -7.09 8.85
C LYS A 34 -2.34 -6.67 10.01
N MET A 35 -3.38 -7.46 10.29
CA MET A 35 -4.22 -7.28 11.48
C MET A 35 -3.54 -7.88 12.70
N LYS A 36 -3.62 -7.20 13.86
CA LYS A 36 -3.07 -7.73 15.12
C LYS A 36 -3.73 -9.04 15.52
N ASP A 37 -3.01 -9.90 16.23
CA ASP A 37 -3.47 -11.24 16.60
C ASP A 37 -4.73 -11.25 17.47
N GLN A 38 -4.89 -10.28 18.37
CA GLN A 38 -6.06 -10.18 19.24
C GLN A 38 -7.33 -9.67 18.56
N VAL A 39 -7.25 -9.19 17.31
CA VAL A 39 -8.43 -8.71 16.58
C VAL A 39 -9.22 -9.91 16.08
N SER A 40 -10.52 -9.96 16.41
CA SER A 40 -11.42 -10.98 15.88
C SER A 40 -11.73 -10.70 14.42
N LEU A 41 -11.41 -11.64 13.53
CA LEU A 41 -11.68 -11.54 12.10
C LEU A 41 -12.93 -12.36 11.78
N ASN A 42 -14.05 -11.68 11.59
CA ASN A 42 -15.27 -12.30 11.06
C ASN A 42 -15.52 -11.78 9.64
N ILE A 43 -14.57 -12.06 8.75
CA ILE A 43 -14.55 -11.57 7.37
C ILE A 43 -14.92 -12.74 6.47
N GLN A 44 -15.96 -12.57 5.66
CA GLN A 44 -16.33 -13.57 4.67
C GLN A 44 -15.40 -13.43 3.47
N MET A 45 -14.79 -14.55 3.05
CA MET A 45 -13.82 -14.53 1.97
C MET A 45 -14.18 -15.56 0.90
N ASN A 46 -14.08 -15.16 -0.36
CA ASN A 46 -14.16 -16.06 -1.51
C ASN A 46 -12.78 -16.14 -2.18
N LYS A 47 -12.11 -17.29 -2.07
CA LYS A 47 -10.74 -17.49 -2.60
C LYS A 47 -9.78 -16.36 -2.18
N GLY A 48 -9.89 -15.94 -0.92
CA GLY A 48 -9.09 -14.88 -0.32
C GLY A 48 -9.57 -13.45 -0.59
N VAL A 49 -10.49 -13.21 -1.53
CA VAL A 49 -11.08 -11.87 -1.74
C VAL A 49 -12.12 -11.61 -0.65
N ALA A 50 -12.02 -10.44 -0.01
CA ALA A 50 -12.97 -9.96 1.00
C ALA A 50 -13.71 -8.72 0.47
N ASP A 51 -14.88 -8.42 1.05
CA ASP A 51 -15.50 -7.13 0.81
C ASP A 51 -14.71 -6.05 1.56
N LEU A 52 -14.48 -4.92 0.90
CA LEU A 52 -13.89 -3.75 1.55
C LEU A 52 -14.76 -3.24 2.72
N ASP A 53 -16.07 -3.48 2.70
CA ASP A 53 -16.99 -3.12 3.81
C ASP A 53 -16.83 -4.02 5.04
N ASP A 54 -16.23 -5.21 4.91
CA ASP A 54 -15.91 -6.05 6.07
C ASP A 54 -14.83 -5.42 6.96
N PHE A 55 -14.09 -4.43 6.43
CA PHE A 55 -13.10 -3.66 7.15
C PHE A 55 -13.65 -2.26 7.46
N SER A 56 -14.14 -2.06 8.68
CA SER A 56 -14.75 -0.78 9.10
C SER A 56 -13.84 0.44 8.87
N PHE A 57 -12.52 0.27 9.01
CA PHE A 57 -11.53 1.34 8.79
C PHE A 57 -11.31 1.68 7.31
N LEU A 58 -11.66 0.79 6.38
CA LEU A 58 -11.59 1.04 4.93
C LEU A 58 -12.83 1.74 4.40
N LYS A 59 -13.99 1.59 5.07
CA LYS A 59 -15.27 2.14 4.60
C LYS A 59 -15.22 3.63 4.27
N ASN A 60 -14.70 4.43 5.20
CA ASN A 60 -14.58 5.89 5.03
C ASN A 60 -13.42 6.31 4.11
N LYS A 61 -12.64 5.34 3.61
CA LYS A 61 -11.48 5.54 2.75
C LYS A 61 -11.75 5.15 1.30
N LYS A 62 -12.83 4.39 1.04
CA LYS A 62 -13.22 3.90 -0.29
C LYS A 62 -13.18 4.97 -1.37
N GLU A 63 -13.91 6.07 -1.16
CA GLU A 63 -14.01 7.15 -2.15
C GLU A 63 -12.74 8.00 -2.21
N THR A 64 -12.17 8.37 -1.06
CA THR A 64 -11.01 9.27 -0.99
C THR A 64 -9.77 8.71 -1.67
N TYR A 65 -9.58 7.38 -1.57
CA TYR A 65 -8.42 6.68 -2.10
C TYR A 65 -8.74 5.81 -3.32
N GLU A 66 -10.01 5.75 -3.72
CA GLU A 66 -10.48 4.89 -4.81
C GLU A 66 -10.08 3.43 -4.59
N LEU A 67 -10.44 2.87 -3.41
CA LEU A 67 -10.14 1.49 -3.06
C LEU A 67 -10.87 0.52 -4.00
N THR A 68 -10.15 -0.46 -4.56
CA THR A 68 -10.68 -1.36 -5.60
C THR A 68 -10.78 -2.82 -5.18
N ASP A 69 -9.85 -3.32 -4.36
CA ASP A 69 -9.80 -4.73 -3.96
C ASP A 69 -9.09 -4.89 -2.62
N VAL A 70 -9.54 -5.85 -1.82
CA VAL A 70 -8.82 -6.32 -0.64
C VAL A 70 -8.80 -7.84 -0.63
N ARG A 71 -7.59 -8.40 -0.53
CA ARG A 71 -7.39 -9.84 -0.59
C ARG A 71 -6.44 -10.31 0.50
N ASN A 72 -6.78 -11.41 1.15
CA ASN A 72 -5.85 -12.14 2.00
C ASN A 72 -4.71 -12.72 1.15
N THR A 73 -3.50 -12.21 1.38
CA THR A 73 -2.30 -12.55 0.60
C THR A 73 -1.97 -14.03 0.69
N PHE A 74 -2.23 -14.65 1.85
CA PHE A 74 -1.88 -16.04 2.15
C PHE A 74 -3.11 -16.90 2.43
N TRP A 75 -4.21 -16.70 1.71
CA TRP A 75 -5.51 -17.33 2.01
C TRP A 75 -5.51 -18.87 2.03
N GLN A 76 -4.50 -19.53 1.44
CA GLN A 76 -4.36 -20.99 1.43
C GLN A 76 -3.49 -21.54 2.57
N THR A 77 -2.87 -20.68 3.37
CA THR A 77 -2.01 -21.11 4.47
C THR A 77 -2.83 -21.64 5.64
N SER A 78 -2.22 -22.53 6.43
CA SER A 78 -2.74 -22.95 7.74
C SER A 78 -2.18 -22.13 8.90
N ASP A 79 -1.16 -21.28 8.67
CA ASP A 79 -0.61 -20.41 9.70
C ASP A 79 -1.55 -19.23 9.95
N SER A 80 -2.20 -19.25 11.12
CA SER A 80 -3.13 -18.21 11.55
C SER A 80 -2.54 -16.78 11.54
N ARG A 81 -1.22 -16.62 11.68
CA ARG A 81 -0.57 -15.30 11.63
C ARG A 81 -0.48 -14.76 10.21
N LEU A 82 -0.25 -15.64 9.24
CA LEU A 82 -0.18 -15.30 7.82
C LEU A 82 -1.57 -15.04 7.22
N GLN A 83 -2.60 -15.72 7.74
CA GLN A 83 -4.00 -15.46 7.38
C GLN A 83 -4.48 -14.04 7.74
N ARG A 84 -3.68 -13.24 8.46
CA ARG A 84 -4.01 -11.87 8.85
C ARG A 84 -3.38 -10.81 7.95
N VAL A 85 -2.65 -11.22 6.92
CA VAL A 85 -1.98 -10.32 5.97
C VAL A 85 -2.85 -10.13 4.74
N TYR A 86 -3.18 -8.87 4.45
CA TYR A 86 -4.04 -8.48 3.35
C TYR A 86 -3.29 -7.55 2.40
N ARG A 87 -3.57 -7.70 1.11
CA ARG A 87 -3.16 -6.79 0.04
C ARG A 87 -4.35 -5.90 -0.30
N LEU A 88 -4.17 -4.60 -0.15
CA LEU A 88 -5.14 -3.56 -0.52
C LEU A 88 -4.73 -2.95 -1.85
N LYS A 89 -5.70 -2.78 -2.76
CA LYS A 89 -5.53 -2.06 -4.03
C LYS A 89 -6.34 -0.78 -4.06
N PHE A 90 -5.79 0.26 -4.66
CA PHE A 90 -6.39 1.59 -4.72
C PHE A 90 -5.85 2.39 -5.93
N ASN A 91 -6.61 3.35 -6.44
CA ASN A 91 -6.23 4.09 -7.66
C ASN A 91 -5.70 5.51 -7.41
N ALA A 92 -5.94 6.10 -6.24
CA ALA A 92 -5.40 7.42 -5.87
C ALA A 92 -3.91 7.31 -5.45
N TYR A 93 -3.04 6.99 -6.41
CA TYR A 93 -1.62 6.68 -6.18
C TYR A 93 -0.86 7.83 -5.50
N GLU A 94 -1.23 9.08 -5.81
CA GLU A 94 -0.64 10.28 -5.23
C GLU A 94 -0.87 10.40 -3.71
N LYS A 95 -1.85 9.67 -3.18
CA LYS A 95 -2.18 9.64 -1.75
C LYS A 95 -1.68 8.38 -1.03
N ALA A 96 -0.83 7.56 -1.66
CA ALA A 96 -0.35 6.30 -1.10
C ALA A 96 0.30 6.47 0.30
N GLU A 97 1.14 7.49 0.48
CA GLU A 97 1.79 7.78 1.77
C GLU A 97 0.77 8.20 2.85
N GLN A 98 -0.24 8.99 2.46
CA GLN A 98 -1.32 9.39 3.36
C GLN A 98 -2.15 8.18 3.78
N LEU A 99 -2.56 7.33 2.83
CA LEU A 99 -3.29 6.09 3.11
C LEU A 99 -2.49 5.19 4.05
N MET A 100 -1.21 4.96 3.74
CA MET A 100 -0.33 4.14 4.56
C MET A 100 -0.22 4.70 6.00
N SER A 101 -0.05 6.02 6.15
CA SER A 101 0.01 6.67 7.46
C SER A 101 -1.29 6.50 8.24
N GLU A 102 -2.45 6.71 7.61
CA GLU A 102 -3.75 6.54 8.24
C GLU A 102 -4.00 5.09 8.66
N LEU A 103 -3.60 4.11 7.84
CA LEU A 103 -3.70 2.69 8.19
C LEU A 103 -2.75 2.31 9.34
N LYS A 104 -1.52 2.83 9.37
CA LYS A 104 -0.57 2.59 10.48
C LYS A 104 -1.08 3.10 11.83
N ASN A 105 -1.91 4.13 11.82
CA ASN A 105 -2.52 4.69 13.02
C ASN A 105 -3.76 3.94 13.50
N ASP A 106 -4.26 2.96 12.74
CA ASP A 106 -5.41 2.16 13.16
C ASP A 106 -5.02 1.19 14.31
N PRO A 107 -5.77 1.17 15.43
CA PRO A 107 -5.42 0.34 16.58
C PRO A 107 -5.51 -1.16 16.31
N ASN A 108 -6.19 -1.60 15.25
CA ASN A 108 -6.36 -3.00 14.87
C ASN A 108 -5.26 -3.49 13.92
N ILE A 109 -4.47 -2.58 13.34
CA ILE A 109 -3.42 -2.89 12.38
C ILE A 109 -2.07 -3.02 13.09
N GLU A 110 -1.38 -4.13 12.84
CA GLU A 110 -0.04 -4.42 13.37
C GLU A 110 1.04 -3.71 12.56
N TYR A 111 0.97 -3.79 11.24
CA TYR A 111 1.87 -3.08 10.34
C TYR A 111 1.20 -2.80 8.99
N VAL A 112 1.79 -1.84 8.26
CA VAL A 112 1.47 -1.52 6.87
C VAL A 112 2.78 -1.28 6.12
N GLU A 113 2.91 -1.86 4.94
CA GLU A 113 4.07 -1.70 4.07
C GLU A 113 3.67 -1.60 2.59
N LYS A 114 4.58 -1.06 1.78
CA LYS A 114 4.41 -1.05 0.33
C LYS A 114 4.60 -2.45 -0.23
N VAL A 115 3.80 -2.82 -1.23
CA VAL A 115 4.02 -4.09 -1.94
C VAL A 115 5.29 -3.96 -2.77
N PRO A 116 6.28 -4.86 -2.62
CA PRO A 116 7.52 -4.78 -3.38
C PRO A 116 7.29 -5.08 -4.86
N PHE A 117 7.97 -4.32 -5.73
CA PHE A 117 8.02 -4.54 -7.16
C PHE A 117 9.14 -5.52 -7.50
N PHE A 118 8.77 -6.77 -7.80
CA PHE A 118 9.72 -7.80 -8.20
C PHE A 118 10.13 -7.63 -9.67
N ARG A 119 11.41 -7.35 -9.90
CA ARG A 119 11.99 -7.25 -11.24
C ARG A 119 12.55 -8.60 -11.68
N VAL A 120 12.31 -8.97 -12.93
CA VAL A 120 13.03 -10.09 -13.55
C VAL A 120 14.49 -9.69 -13.68
N SER A 121 15.39 -10.36 -12.96
CA SER A 121 16.81 -10.04 -12.94
C SER A 121 17.71 -11.15 -13.51
N PHE A 122 17.12 -12.21 -14.10
CA PHE A 122 17.86 -13.36 -14.58
C PHE A 122 17.48 -13.71 -16.02
N ASN A 123 18.47 -13.63 -16.92
CA ASN A 123 18.44 -14.34 -18.19
C ASN A 123 19.22 -15.63 -17.97
N PRO A 124 18.58 -16.82 -17.94
CA PRO A 124 19.29 -18.07 -17.82
C PRO A 124 20.26 -18.23 -18.99
N ASN A 125 21.56 -18.36 -18.69
CA ASN A 125 22.60 -18.63 -19.69
C ASN A 125 22.79 -20.15 -19.83
N ASP A 126 21.71 -20.86 -20.18
CA ASP A 126 21.78 -22.31 -20.37
C ASP A 126 22.40 -22.65 -21.73
N ALA A 127 23.44 -23.49 -21.70
CA ALA A 127 24.27 -23.83 -22.86
C ALA A 127 23.57 -24.73 -23.92
N ASN A 128 22.41 -25.32 -23.62
CA ASN A 128 21.86 -26.46 -24.38
C ASN A 128 20.54 -26.19 -25.13
N TYR A 129 20.19 -24.95 -25.47
CA TYR A 129 18.93 -24.67 -26.20
C TYR A 129 18.93 -25.05 -27.69
N ASN A 130 20.06 -25.49 -28.26
CA ASN A 130 20.19 -25.84 -29.69
C ASN A 130 20.82 -27.24 -29.94
N SER A 131 20.60 -28.22 -29.07
CA SER A 131 20.97 -29.63 -29.35
C SER A 131 19.80 -30.42 -29.93
#